data_AF-A0A380FKZ5-F1
#
_entry.id   AF-A0A380FKZ5-F1
#
_cell.length_a   1.000
_cell.length_b   1.000
_cell.length_c   1.000
_cell.angle_alpha   90.00
_cell.angle_beta   90.00
_cell.angle_gamma   90.00
#
_symmetry.space_group_name_H-M   'P 1'
#
loop_
_entity.id
_entity.type
_entity.pdbx_description
1 polymer ?
#
loop_
_entity_poly.entity_id
_entity_poly.type
_entity_poly.pdbx_seq_one_letter_code
_entity_poly.pdbx_strand_id
1 'polypeptide(L)' 'MLYEDNFQFLKDVLSNVHAKVIAEGNVITPEMLQIVDRLGVHCTVVGSAITRPKEITQRFC' A
#
# COMPACT_ATOMS: atom_id res chain seq x y z
N MET A 1 5.92 -9.73 -0.14
CA MET A 1 5.76 -8.27 0.06
C MET A 1 4.32 -7.85 -0.28
N LEU A 2 3.74 -6.80 0.32
CA LEU A 2 2.36 -6.35 0.03
C LEU A 2 2.04 -6.10 -1.46
N TYR A 3 3.06 -5.83 -2.26
CA TYR A 3 2.95 -5.55 -3.70
C TYR A 3 3.18 -6.77 -4.60
N GLU A 4 3.57 -7.92 -4.04
CA GLU A 4 3.69 -9.16 -4.83
C GLU A 4 2.30 -9.67 -5.22
N ASP A 5 2.18 -10.16 -6.45
CA ASP A 5 0.95 -10.73 -7.02
C ASP A 5 -0.30 -9.82 -6.92
N ASN A 6 -0.16 -8.52 -7.22
CA ASN A 6 -1.31 -7.62 -7.41
C ASN A 6 -2.18 -7.49 -6.14
N PHE A 7 -1.52 -7.30 -5.00
CA PHE A 7 -2.12 -7.18 -3.66
C PHE A 7 -2.90 -8.44 -3.23
N GLN A 8 -2.52 -9.63 -3.71
CA GLN A 8 -3.21 -10.89 -3.38
C GLN A 8 -3.30 -11.10 -1.86
N PHE A 9 -2.20 -10.88 -1.15
CA PHE A 9 -2.18 -10.96 0.31
C PHE A 9 -3.22 -10.05 0.97
N LEU A 10 -3.37 -8.82 0.48
CA LEU A 10 -4.33 -7.87 1.03
C LEU A 10 -5.77 -8.32 0.75
N LYS A 11 -6.05 -8.87 -0.44
CA LYS A 11 -7.37 -9.45 -0.78
C LYS A 11 -7.70 -10.65 0.08
N ASP A 12 -6.72 -11.51 0.34
CA ASP A 12 -6.91 -12.69 1.19
C ASP A 12 -7.20 -12.26 2.63
N VAL A 13 -6.49 -11.26 3.15
CA VAL A 13 -6.79 -10.70 4.48
C VAL A 13 -8.20 -10.09 4.50
N LEU A 14 -8.53 -9.20 3.56
CA LEU A 14 -9.84 -8.56 3.48
C LEU A 14 -11.01 -9.55 3.36
N SER A 15 -10.81 -10.70 2.73
CA SER A 15 -11.84 -11.73 2.61
C SER A 15 -11.99 -12.60 3.87
N ASN A 16 -10.95 -12.69 4.71
CA ASN A 16 -10.97 -13.53 5.91
C ASN A 16 -11.21 -12.77 7.22
N VAL A 17 -11.11 -11.43 7.22
CA VAL A 17 -11.35 -10.62 8.44
C VAL A 17 -12.49 -9.62 8.27
N HIS A 18 -13.30 -9.51 9.33
CA HIS A 18 -14.35 -8.47 9.43
C HIS A 18 -13.86 -7.19 10.13
N ALA A 19 -12.64 -7.20 10.67
CA ALA A 19 -12.05 -6.03 11.30
C ALA A 19 -11.62 -4.99 10.26
N LYS A 20 -11.46 -3.73 10.69
CA LYS A 20 -10.94 -2.66 9.85
C LYS A 20 -9.49 -2.94 9.47
N VAL A 21 -9.24 -3.27 8.20
CA VAL A 21 -7.90 -3.52 7.66
C VAL A 21 -7.26 -2.21 7.24
N ILE A 22 -6.02 -1.99 7.66
CA ILE A 22 -5.20 -0.84 7.27
C ILE A 22 -4.09 -1.35 6.35
N ALA A 23 -3.95 -0.75 5.16
CA ALA A 23 -2.83 -1.06 4.27
C ALA A 23 -1.63 -0.20 4.65
N GLU A 24 -0.58 -0.82 5.21
CA GLU A 24 0.66 -0.14 5.56
C GLU A 24 1.85 -0.77 4.84
N GLY A 25 2.61 0.06 4.12
CA GLY A 25 3.89 -0.32 3.53
C GLY A 25 3.84 -0.56 2.01
N ASN A 26 4.95 -0.21 1.34
CA ASN A 26 5.18 -0.38 -0.10
C ASN A 26 4.16 0.27 -1.05
N VAL A 27 3.33 1.20 -0.58
CA VAL A 27 2.57 2.11 -1.45
C VAL A 27 3.49 3.24 -1.87
N ILE A 28 4.02 3.15 -3.10
CA ILE A 28 5.08 4.04 -3.60
C ILE A 28 4.52 5.13 -4.53
N THR A 29 3.46 4.83 -5.27
CA THR A 29 2.86 5.78 -6.23
C THR A 29 1.38 6.08 -5.91
N PRO A 30 0.86 7.23 -6.36
CA PRO A 30 -0.56 7.57 -6.22
C PRO A 30 -1.49 6.54 -6.89
N GLU A 31 -1.09 5.91 -7.98
CA GLU A 31 -1.87 4.88 -8.68
C GLU A 31 -2.00 3.62 -7.81
N MET A 32 -0.93 3.22 -7.12
CA MET A 32 -0.99 2.13 -6.15
C MET A 32 -1.96 2.44 -5.01
N LEU A 33 -1.95 3.67 -4.51
CA LEU A 33 -2.89 4.13 -3.48
C LEU A 33 -4.33 4.03 -3.98
N GLN A 34 -4.63 4.45 -5.20
CA GLN A 34 -5.98 4.32 -5.77
C GLN A 34 -6.43 2.86 -5.90
N ILE A 35 -5.53 1.95 -6.27
CA ILE A 35 -5.84 0.53 -6.35
C ILE A 35 -6.17 -0.01 -4.95
N VAL A 36 -5.33 0.28 -3.96
CA VAL A 36 -5.51 -0.17 -2.58
C VAL A 36 -6.80 0.36 -1.97
N ASP A 37 -7.10 1.64 -2.17
CA ASP A 37 -8.34 2.28 -1.69
C ASP A 37 -9.58 1.60 -2.28
N ARG A 38 -9.54 1.24 -3.57
CA ARG A 38 -10.62 0.49 -4.24
C ARG A 38 -10.80 -0.94 -3.76
N LEU A 39 -9.78 -1.54 -3.13
CA LEU A 39 -9.90 -2.89 -2.56
C LEU A 39 -10.75 -2.92 -1.29
N GLY A 40 -11.10 -1.76 -0.71
CA GLY A 40 -11.98 -1.68 0.46
C GLY A 40 -11.24 -1.71 1.80
N VAL A 41 -9.98 -1.27 1.82
CA VAL A 41 -9.27 -1.03 3.09
C VAL A 41 -9.89 0.15 3.84
N HIS A 42 -9.74 0.16 5.16
CA HIS A 42 -10.24 1.27 5.97
C HIS A 42 -9.44 2.55 5.78
N CYS A 43 -8.11 2.42 5.71
CA CYS A 43 -7.20 3.50 5.38
C CYS A 43 -5.86 2.93 4.90
N THR A 44 -5.05 3.80 4.27
CA THR A 44 -3.72 3.45 3.77
C THR A 44 -2.67 4.36 4.40
N VAL A 45 -1.56 3.78 4.86
CA VAL A 45 -0.44 4.50 5.46
C VAL A 45 0.72 4.56 4.46
N VAL A 46 1.11 5.79 4.09
CA VAL A 46 2.22 6.05 3.17
C VAL A 46 3.34 6.78 3.93
N GLY A 47 4.48 6.11 4.08
CA GLY A 47 5.64 6.66 4.80
C GLY A 47 6.74 7.11 3.84
N SER A 48 7.62 6.18 3.48
CA SER A 48 8.87 6.46 2.75
C SER A 48 8.70 7.18 1.42
N ALA A 49 7.57 6.99 0.73
CA ALA A 49 7.27 7.69 -0.51
C ALA A 49 7.03 9.20 -0.33
N ILE A 50 6.78 9.68 0.90
CA ILE A 50 6.50 11.09 1.21
C ILE A 50 7.59 11.67 2.10
N THR A 51 7.95 11.00 3.20
CA THR A 51 8.75 11.61 4.29
C THR A 51 10.24 11.29 4.21
N ARG A 52 10.70 10.50 3.22
CA ARG A 52 12.10 10.06 3.11
C ARG A 52 12.76 10.53 1.82
N PRO A 53 13.23 11.79 1.76
CA PRO A 53 13.78 12.39 0.54
C PRO A 53 14.98 11.62 -0.04
N LYS A 54 15.80 10.96 0.80
CA LYS A 54 16.89 10.11 0.34
C LYS A 54 16.39 8.92 -0.49
N GLU A 55 15.38 8.20 0.01
CA GLU A 55 14.79 7.07 -0.69
C GLU A 55 14.02 7.51 -1.95
N ILE A 56 13.38 8.68 -1.90
CA ILE A 56 12.76 9.30 -3.07
C ILE A 56 13.83 9.56 -4.14
N THR A 57 14.93 10.20 -3.78
CA THR A 57 16.03 10.51 -4.71
C THR A 57 16.61 9.25 -5.35
N GLN A 58 16.81 8.17 -4.58
CA GLN A 58 17.30 6.88 -5.09
C GLN A 58 16.38 6.21 -6.14
N ARG A 59 15.12 6.65 -6.26
CA ARG A 59 14.20 6.14 -7.29
C ARG A 59 14.28 6.95 -8.60
N PHE A 60 14.85 8.15 -8.56
CA PHE A 60 14.95 9.05 -9.71
C PHE A 60 16.38 9.19 -10.26
N CYS A 61 17.40 8.96 -9.42
CA CYS A 61 18.82 9.01 -9.78
C CYS A 61 19.39 7.59 -9.89
#